data_AF-A0AAN7VP21-F1
#
_entry.id   AF-A0AAN7VP21-F1
#
_cell.length_a   1.000
_cell.length_b   1.000
_cell.length_c   1.000
_cell.angle_alpha   90.00
_cell.angle_beta   90.00
_cell.angle_gamma   90.00
#
_symmetry.space_group_name_H-M   'P 1'
#
loop_
_entity.id
_entity.type
_entity.pdbx_description
1 polymer ?
#
loop_
_entity_poly.entity_id
_entity_poly.type
_entity_poly.pdbx_seq_one_letter_code
_entity_poly.pdbx_strand_id
1 'polypeptide(L)'
;MAAATLEDVDVHLRSIIANLYMLIAQAHDYHGPNTQHAMTVEIKQLIQNLVQLSQTARRLPTRIPRDIIEYVEQTRNPDIYTREFVELVMKRNQQLKGQTEAFGSFRDILGREMMSAIPEIQSEVRQIVEVTGGRVD
;
A
#
# COMPACT_ATOMS: atom_id res chain seq x y z
N MET A 1 22.88 -14.74 4.38
CA MET A 1 22.55 -13.93 5.58
C MET A 1 21.04 -13.97 5.77
N ALA A 2 20.54 -14.14 7.00
CA ALA A 2 19.11 -14.20 7.27
C ALA A 2 18.43 -12.85 6.97
N ALA A 3 17.17 -12.90 6.53
CA ALA A 3 16.32 -11.73 6.38
C ALA A 3 16.18 -11.02 7.74
N ALA A 4 16.19 -9.69 7.73
CA ALA A 4 15.91 -8.92 8.94
C ALA A 4 14.39 -8.91 9.22
N THR A 5 14.02 -8.81 10.48
CA THR A 5 12.61 -8.69 10.89
C THR A 5 12.22 -7.22 11.10
N LEU A 6 10.92 -6.94 11.10
CA LEU A 6 10.40 -5.63 11.48
C LEU A 6 10.74 -5.29 12.94
N GLU A 7 10.78 -6.30 13.81
CA GLU A 7 11.14 -6.16 15.23
C GLU A 7 12.60 -5.70 15.39
N ASP A 8 13.53 -6.29 14.64
CA ASP A 8 14.94 -5.85 14.64
C ASP A 8 15.03 -4.36 14.28
N VAL A 9 14.31 -3.92 13.26
CA VAL A 9 14.30 -2.52 12.81
C VAL A 9 13.68 -1.60 13.87
N ASP A 10 12.57 -2.00 14.50
CA ASP A 10 11.88 -1.24 15.55
C ASP A 10 12.77 -0.99 16.77
N VAL A 11 13.52 -2.02 17.22
CA VAL A 11 14.45 -1.90 18.35
C VAL A 11 15.55 -0.87 18.07
N HIS A 12 16.12 -0.88 16.86
CA HIS A 12 17.15 0.08 16.47
C HIS A 12 16.57 1.51 16.36
N LEU A 13 15.37 1.67 15.81
CA LEU A 13 14.68 2.96 15.74
C LEU A 13 14.41 3.55 17.13
N ARG A 14 13.89 2.75 18.06
CA ARG A 14 13.68 3.18 19.46
C ARG A 14 14.97 3.61 20.13
N SER A 15 16.05 2.85 19.92
CA SER A 15 17.38 3.17 20.46
C SER A 15 17.90 4.51 19.90
N ILE A 16 17.70 4.77 18.61
CA ILE A 16 18.09 6.04 17.98
C ILE A 16 17.28 7.21 18.57
N ILE A 17 15.97 7.06 18.74
CA ILE A 17 15.11 8.09 19.34
C ILE A 17 15.56 8.38 20.78
N ALA A 18 15.88 7.35 21.56
CA ALA A 18 16.40 7.50 22.92
C ALA A 18 17.74 8.25 22.95
N ASN A 19 18.69 7.90 22.08
CA ASN A 19 19.98 8.59 21.99
C ASN A 19 19.79 10.07 21.65
N LEU A 20 18.91 10.40 20.68
CA LEU A 20 18.61 11.78 20.32
C LEU A 20 18.00 12.56 21.48
N TYR A 21 17.07 11.95 22.22
CA TYR A 21 16.49 12.55 23.41
C TYR A 21 17.54 12.83 24.50
N MET A 22 18.40 11.85 24.79
CA MET A 22 19.47 12.00 25.78
C MET A 22 20.47 13.10 25.38
N LEU A 23 20.81 13.20 24.10
CA LEU A 23 21.68 14.27 23.59
C LEU A 23 21.05 15.66 23.76
N ILE A 24 19.74 15.79 23.48
CA ILE A 24 19.01 17.05 23.70
C ILE A 24 19.02 17.41 25.20
N ALA A 25 18.75 16.44 26.08
CA ALA A 25 18.73 16.66 27.52
C ALA A 25 20.10 17.06 28.07
N GLN A 26 21.16 16.36 27.68
CA GLN A 26 22.55 16.65 28.10
C GLN A 26 23.06 17.99 27.54
N ALA A 27 22.66 18.36 26.32
CA ALA A 27 22.99 19.65 25.74
C ALA A 27 22.27 20.81 26.45
N HIS A 28 21.03 20.57 26.91
CA HIS A 28 20.28 21.55 27.68
C HIS A 28 20.84 21.76 29.09
N ASP A 29 21.22 20.67 29.76
CA ASP A 29 21.73 20.68 31.14
C ASP A 29 23.25 20.37 31.19
N TYR A 30 24.02 21.28 30.61
CA TYR A 30 25.47 21.09 30.47
C TYR A 30 26.23 21.44 31.76
N HIS A 31 26.86 20.42 32.37
CA HIS A 31 27.63 20.52 33.62
C HIS A 31 29.14 20.36 33.40
N GLY A 32 29.66 20.80 32.25
CA GLY A 32 31.10 20.80 31.99
C GLY A 32 31.67 19.48 31.43
N PRO A 33 32.94 19.16 31.72
CA PRO A 33 33.68 18.09 31.03
C PRO A 33 33.05 16.70 31.11
N ASN A 34 32.35 16.37 32.20
CA ASN A 34 31.67 15.08 32.36
C ASN A 34 30.50 14.96 31.38
N THR A 35 29.70 16.02 31.22
CA THR A 35 28.62 16.06 30.23
C THR A 35 29.18 15.99 28.81
N GLN A 36 30.29 16.68 28.53
CA GLN A 36 30.97 16.59 27.24
C GLN A 36 31.42 15.16 26.90
N HIS A 37 31.99 14.45 27.88
CA HIS A 37 32.40 13.06 27.69
C HIS A 37 31.19 12.15 27.44
N ALA A 38 30.13 12.28 28.23
CA ALA A 38 28.89 11.53 28.06
C ALA A 38 28.25 11.76 26.67
N MET A 39 28.16 13.02 26.23
CA MET A 39 27.66 13.36 24.90
C MET A 39 28.51 12.75 23.78
N THR A 40 29.84 12.71 23.95
CA THR A 40 30.74 12.09 22.97
C THR A 40 30.49 10.58 22.84
N VAL A 41 30.22 9.91 23.97
CA VAL A 41 29.84 8.49 23.98
C VAL A 41 28.49 8.28 23.29
N GLU A 42 27.50 9.11 23.62
CA GLU A 42 26.16 9.05 23.01
C GLU A 42 26.17 9.29 21.50
N ILE A 43 26.96 10.27 21.01
CA ILE A 43 27.13 10.51 19.58
C ILE A 43 27.73 9.27 18.88
N LYS A 44 28.73 8.63 19.49
CA LYS A 44 29.33 7.41 18.93
C LYS A 44 28.30 6.27 18.87
N GLN A 45 27.49 6.10 19.93
CA GLN A 45 26.44 5.09 19.97
C GLN A 45 25.35 5.38 18.92
N LEU A 46 24.95 6.64 18.76
CA LEU A 46 24.00 7.07 17.72
C LEU A 46 24.50 6.73 16.31
N ILE A 47 25.76 7.05 16.01
CA ILE A 47 26.36 6.73 14.70
C ILE A 47 26.35 5.21 14.46
N GLN A 48 26.73 4.41 15.46
CA GLN A 48 26.71 2.95 15.36
C GLN A 48 25.29 2.42 15.11
N ASN A 49 24.30 2.91 15.85
CA ASN A 49 22.90 2.51 15.69
C ASN A 49 22.36 2.90 14.30
N LEU A 50 22.70 4.08 13.78
CA LEU A 50 22.31 4.52 12.42
C LEU A 50 22.92 3.64 11.32
N VAL A 51 24.19 3.25 11.46
CA VAL A 51 24.85 2.35 10.51
C VAL A 51 24.20 0.96 10.54
N GLN A 52 23.95 0.43 11.73
CA GLN A 52 23.27 -0.86 11.91
C GLN A 52 21.85 -0.85 11.35
N LEU A 53 21.10 0.23 11.58
CA LEU A 53 19.76 0.40 11.02
C LEU A 53 19.81 0.42 9.48
N SER A 54 20.73 1.18 8.88
CA SER A 54 20.89 1.25 7.42
C SER A 54 21.21 -0.12 6.80
N GLN A 55 22.07 -0.91 7.44
CA GLN A 55 22.40 -2.27 6.99
C GLN A 55 21.25 -3.26 7.19
N THR A 56 20.50 -3.13 8.28
CA THR A 56 19.38 -4.02 8.62
C THR A 56 18.15 -3.73 7.76
N ALA A 57 17.83 -2.45 7.53
CA ALA A 57 16.73 -2.02 6.66
C ALA A 57 16.88 -2.53 5.22
N ARG A 58 18.11 -2.62 4.68
CA ARG A 58 18.36 -3.18 3.34
C ARG A 58 18.01 -4.67 3.22
N ARG A 59 17.96 -5.40 4.34
CA ARG A 59 17.65 -6.83 4.39
C ARG A 59 16.18 -7.12 4.70
N LEU A 60 15.38 -6.08 4.91
CA LEU A 60 13.97 -6.20 5.22
C LEU A 60 13.18 -6.49 3.92
N PRO A 61 12.47 -7.62 3.80
CA PRO A 61 11.72 -7.98 2.59
C PRO A 61 10.37 -7.25 2.50
N THR A 62 10.28 -6.01 3.00
CA THR A 62 9.02 -5.24 3.05
C THR A 62 9.02 -4.19 1.95
N ARG A 63 7.90 -4.07 1.23
CA ARG A 63 7.65 -3.02 0.25
C ARG A 63 6.52 -2.14 0.75
N ILE A 64 6.67 -0.83 0.57
CA ILE A 64 5.68 0.16 0.99
C ILE A 64 5.29 0.98 -0.25
N PRO A 65 3.98 1.16 -0.52
CA PRO A 65 3.51 2.10 -1.53
C PRO A 65 4.04 3.53 -1.30
N ARG A 66 4.40 4.24 -2.37
CA ARG A 66 4.92 5.61 -2.26
C ARG A 66 3.91 6.55 -1.59
N ASP A 67 2.63 6.35 -1.85
CA ASP A 67 1.55 7.16 -1.30
C ASP A 67 1.54 7.14 0.24
N ILE A 68 1.93 6.03 0.87
CA ILE A 68 2.02 5.93 2.33
C ILE A 68 3.11 6.87 2.88
N ILE A 69 4.19 7.12 2.12
CA ILE A 69 5.24 8.06 2.52
C ILE A 69 4.65 9.48 2.63
N GLU A 70 3.82 9.88 1.66
CA GLU A 70 3.16 11.19 1.66
C GLU A 70 2.20 11.33 2.86
N TYR A 71 1.48 10.27 3.24
CA TYR A 71 0.65 10.27 4.46
C TYR A 71 1.49 10.56 5.71
N VAL A 72 2.65 9.90 5.85
CA VAL A 72 3.54 10.11 7.00
C VAL A 72 4.16 11.51 6.98
N GLU A 73 4.62 12.00 5.83
CA GLU A 73 5.16 13.37 5.68
C GLU A 73 4.13 14.45 6.07
N GLN A 74 2.86 14.21 5.76
CA GLN A 74 1.76 15.11 6.13
C GLN A 74 1.23 14.87 7.56
N THR A 75 1.90 14.03 8.36
CA THR A 75 1.48 13.67 9.73
C THR A 75 0.07 13.05 9.76
N ARG A 76 -0.37 12.42 8.67
CA ARG A 76 -1.64 11.68 8.59
C ARG A 76 -1.42 10.22 9.00
N ASN A 77 -2.44 9.61 9.61
CA ASN A 77 -2.38 8.19 9.95
C ASN A 77 -2.36 7.35 8.64
N PRO A 78 -1.31 6.54 8.38
CA PRO A 78 -1.22 5.69 7.19
C PRO A 78 -2.30 4.61 7.12
N ASP A 79 -2.96 4.24 8.22
CA ASP A 79 -4.10 3.30 8.21
C ASP A 79 -5.28 3.82 7.38
N ILE A 80 -5.40 5.16 7.26
CA ILE A 80 -6.42 5.79 6.43
C ILE A 80 -6.23 5.42 4.96
N TYR A 81 -4.98 5.38 4.47
CA TYR A 81 -4.68 4.96 3.10
C TYR A 81 -5.17 3.53 2.84
N THR A 82 -4.90 2.61 3.77
CA THR A 82 -5.34 1.22 3.67
C THR A 82 -6.86 1.12 3.60
N ARG A 83 -7.57 1.88 4.45
CA ARG A 83 -9.04 1.96 4.43
C ARG A 83 -9.56 2.49 3.10
N GLU A 84 -9.04 3.61 2.63
CA GLU A 84 -9.43 4.24 1.36
C GLU A 84 -9.14 3.32 0.16
N PHE A 85 -8.04 2.57 0.20
CA PHE A 85 -7.70 1.60 -0.83
C PHE A 85 -8.72 0.46 -0.89
N VAL A 86 -9.10 -0.10 0.26
CA VAL A 86 -10.13 -1.15 0.33
C VAL A 86 -11.47 -0.62 -0.17
N GLU A 87 -11.88 0.58 0.25
CA GLU A 87 -13.11 1.23 -0.21
C GLU A 87 -13.10 1.47 -1.73
N LEU A 88 -11.97 1.91 -2.28
CA LEU A 88 -11.79 2.11 -3.72
C LEU A 88 -11.91 0.78 -4.49
N VAL A 89 -11.27 -0.29 -4.01
CA VAL A 89 -11.34 -1.61 -4.63
C VAL A 89 -12.77 -2.13 -4.63
N MET A 90 -13.47 -2.01 -3.50
CA MET A 90 -14.87 -2.42 -3.39
C MET A 90 -15.77 -1.65 -4.36
N LYS A 91 -15.64 -0.31 -4.39
CA LYS A 91 -16.40 0.55 -5.30
C LYS A 91 -16.14 0.19 -6.77
N ARG A 92 -14.87 0.00 -7.16
CA ARG A 92 -14.51 -0.38 -8.53
C ARG A 92 -15.04 -1.76 -8.89
N ASN A 93 -14.96 -2.73 -7.98
CA ASN A 93 -15.48 -4.07 -8.22
C ASN A 93 -17.00 -4.06 -8.46
N GLN A 94 -17.75 -3.33 -7.63
CA GLN A 94 -19.20 -3.18 -7.81
C GLN A 94 -19.54 -2.46 -9.12
N GLN A 95 -18.81 -1.40 -9.44
CA GLN A 95 -18.99 -0.66 -10.70
C GLN A 95 -18.73 -1.55 -11.92
N LEU A 96 -17.62 -2.30 -11.92
CA LEU A 96 -17.29 -3.22 -13.01
C LEU A 96 -18.34 -4.32 -13.15
N LYS A 97 -18.77 -4.92 -12.04
CA LYS A 97 -19.86 -5.89 -12.03
C LYS A 97 -21.13 -5.33 -12.67
N GLY A 98 -21.56 -4.14 -12.25
CA GLY A 98 -22.75 -3.49 -12.80
C GLY A 98 -22.61 -3.15 -14.29
N GLN A 99 -21.43 -2.71 -14.74
CA GLN A 99 -21.16 -2.50 -16.16
C GLN A 99 -21.22 -3.81 -16.95
N THR A 100 -20.60 -4.88 -16.45
CA THR A 100 -20.66 -6.21 -17.09
C THR A 100 -22.09 -6.72 -17.20
N GLU A 101 -22.90 -6.59 -16.15
CA GLU A 101 -24.31 -6.99 -16.15
C GLU A 101 -25.16 -6.15 -17.11
N ALA A 102 -24.91 -4.84 -17.17
CA ALA A 102 -25.59 -3.94 -18.11
C ALA A 102 -25.24 -4.26 -19.58
N PHE A 103 -23.96 -4.48 -19.88
CA PHE A 103 -23.52 -4.88 -21.22
C PHE A 103 -24.06 -6.27 -21.60
N GLY A 104 -24.10 -7.21 -20.66
CA GLY A 104 -24.74 -8.51 -20.88
C GLY A 104 -26.22 -8.38 -21.22
N SER A 105 -26.96 -7.56 -20.46
CA SER A 105 -28.37 -7.29 -20.71
C SER A 105 -28.60 -6.60 -22.06
N PHE A 106 -27.76 -5.62 -22.40
CA PHE A 106 -27.83 -4.93 -23.69
C PHE A 106 -27.59 -5.89 -24.86
N ARG A 107 -26.57 -6.75 -24.75
CA ARG A 107 -26.29 -7.80 -25.74
C ARG A 107 -27.52 -8.70 -25.95
N ASP A 108 -28.13 -9.18 -24.87
CA ASP A 108 -29.25 -10.13 -24.97
C ASP A 108 -30.48 -9.50 -25.62
N ILE A 109 -30.79 -8.24 -25.27
CA ILE A 109 -31.89 -7.46 -25.89
C ILE A 109 -31.59 -7.21 -27.37
N LEU A 110 -30.40 -6.69 -27.69
CA LEU A 110 -30.01 -6.39 -29.07
C LEU A 110 -30.04 -7.65 -29.94
N GLY A 111 -29.51 -8.76 -29.43
CA GLY A 111 -29.53 -10.05 -30.12
C GLY A 111 -30.95 -10.51 -30.44
N ARG A 112 -31.89 -10.40 -29.48
CA ARG A 112 -33.30 -10.73 -29.69
C ARG A 112 -33.96 -9.86 -30.76
N GLU A 113 -33.77 -8.55 -30.69
CA GLU A 113 -34.35 -7.60 -31.66
C GLU A 113 -33.77 -7.82 -33.07
N MET A 114 -32.46 -8.06 -33.19
CA MET A 114 -31.82 -8.37 -34.48
C MET A 114 -32.37 -9.66 -35.10
N MET A 115 -32.54 -10.72 -34.30
CA MET A 115 -33.14 -11.98 -34.78
C MET A 115 -34.61 -11.81 -35.20
N SER A 116 -35.36 -10.93 -34.53
CA SER A 116 -36.76 -10.66 -34.89
C SER A 116 -36.89 -9.78 -36.14
N ALA A 117 -35.96 -8.83 -36.34
CA ALA A 117 -36.01 -7.88 -37.45
C ALA A 117 -35.37 -8.42 -38.74
N ILE A 118 -34.38 -9.32 -38.63
CA ILE A 118 -33.59 -9.83 -39.75
C ILE A 118 -33.46 -11.36 -39.63
N PRO A 119 -34.42 -12.14 -40.15
CA PRO A 119 -34.44 -13.60 -40.02
C PRO A 119 -33.22 -14.30 -40.65
N GLU A 120 -32.59 -13.70 -41.65
CA GLU A 120 -31.47 -14.29 -42.40
C GLU A 120 -30.21 -14.48 -41.56
N ILE A 121 -30.02 -13.68 -40.51
CA ILE A 121 -28.82 -13.69 -39.65
C ILE A 121 -29.08 -14.34 -38.28
N GLN A 122 -30.23 -14.99 -38.12
CA GLN A 122 -30.68 -15.49 -36.82
C GLN A 122 -29.69 -16.49 -36.21
N SER A 123 -29.14 -17.38 -37.05
CA SER A 123 -28.25 -18.43 -36.60
C SER A 123 -26.90 -17.88 -36.09
N GLU A 124 -26.38 -16.88 -36.79
CA GLU A 124 -25.12 -16.21 -36.51
C GLU A 124 -25.23 -15.37 -35.23
N VAL A 125 -26.31 -14.60 -35.10
CA VAL A 125 -26.58 -13.78 -33.91
C VAL A 125 -26.75 -14.68 -32.67
N ARG A 126 -27.50 -15.79 -32.77
CA ARG A 126 -27.63 -16.75 -31.67
C ARG A 126 -26.27 -17.29 -31.23
N GLN A 127 -25.45 -17.73 -32.18
CA GLN A 127 -24.11 -18.25 -31.88
C GLN A 127 -23.24 -17.20 -31.17
N ILE A 128 -23.26 -15.95 -31.61
CA ILE A 128 -22.49 -14.86 -30.98
C ILE A 128 -22.96 -14.61 -29.54
N VAL A 129 -24.27 -14.59 -29.30
CA VAL A 129 -24.80 -14.36 -27.95
C VAL A 129 -24.42 -15.52 -27.01
N GLU A 130 -24.50 -16.77 -27.46
CA GLU A 130 -24.10 -17.94 -26.67
C GLU A 130 -22.59 -17.92 -26.35
N VAL A 131 -21.74 -17.67 -27.35
CA VAL A 131 -20.27 -17.63 -27.17
C VAL A 131 -19.84 -16.51 -26.22
N THR A 132 -20.58 -15.40 -26.20
CA THR A 132 -20.32 -14.29 -25.28
C THR A 132 -20.94 -14.49 -23.89
N GLY A 133 -21.56 -15.64 -23.62
CA GLY A 133 -22.09 -16.02 -22.31
C GLY A 133 -23.53 -15.57 -22.05
N GLY A 134 -24.28 -15.23 -23.09
CA GLY A 134 -25.71 -14.94 -23.02
C GLY A 134 -26.57 -16.16 -23.31
N ARG A 135 -27.87 -16.03 -23.04
CA ARG A 135 -28.88 -17.02 -23.43
C ARG A 135 -30.00 -16.28 -24.12
N VAL A 136 -30.39 -16.79 -25.28
CA VAL A 136 -31.57 -16.29 -25.98
C VAL A 136 -32.62 -17.39 -25.90
N ASP A 137 -33.62 -17.16 -25.05
CA ASP A 137 -34.88 -17.92 -25.08
C ASP A 137 -35.66 -17.58 -26.36
#